data_AF-A0A3S0EEJ2-F1
#
_entry.id   AF-A0A3S0EEJ2-F1
#
_cell.length_a   1.000
_cell.length_b   1.000
_cell.length_c   1.000
_cell.angle_alpha   90.00
_cell.angle_beta   90.00
_cell.angle_gamma   90.00
#
_symmetry.space_group_name_H-M   'P 1'
#
loop_
_entity.id
_entity.type
_entity.pdbx_description
1 polymer ?
#
loop_
_entity_poly.entity_id
_entity_poly.type
_entity_poly.pdbx_seq_one_letter_code
_entity_poly.pdbx_strand_id
1 'polypeptide(L)'
;MDLTSEQVHWIGGAAFVVVSLLMLVRASGLWRWQWIPWLLPALFVGYGLESVADVWIHGDAVPVNYAAETRQHLLQGGSLFVAGVVEALVLSGRLSTPIWRLAVPMALAVTATVFAAHAQHGGSADAAAMALMQVQHRGFAIALFTAAAARGAEVLMTRSAASRHAPGATASQDSPARLRDAWLLPLLIFGLLMLTYTEPAMRHS
;
A
#
# COMPACT_ATOMS: atom_id res chain seq x y z
N MET A 1 3.20 -23.44 -3.78
CA MET A 1 3.45 -23.35 -2.34
C MET A 1 2.10 -23.04 -1.75
N ASP A 2 1.56 -23.94 -0.94
CA ASP A 2 0.14 -23.86 -0.53
C ASP A 2 0.03 -22.97 0.72
N LEU A 3 0.25 -21.67 0.55
CA LEU A 3 0.06 -20.69 1.61
C LEU A 3 -1.44 -20.41 1.79
N THR A 4 -1.88 -20.24 3.03
CA THR A 4 -3.24 -19.75 3.30
C THR A 4 -3.32 -18.24 3.02
N SER A 5 -4.50 -17.72 2.69
CA SER A 5 -4.69 -16.28 2.52
C SER A 5 -4.34 -15.52 3.80
N GLU A 6 -4.56 -16.11 4.97
CA GLU A 6 -4.07 -15.59 6.25
C GLU A 6 -2.54 -15.40 6.28
N GLN A 7 -1.78 -16.42 5.87
CA GLN A 7 -0.32 -16.35 5.81
C GLN A 7 0.18 -15.32 4.79
N VAL A 8 -0.48 -15.21 3.63
CA VAL A 8 -0.17 -14.19 2.61
C VAL A 8 -0.34 -12.79 3.20
N HIS A 9 -1.42 -12.55 3.93
CA HIS A 9 -1.63 -11.27 4.61
C HIS A 9 -0.56 -10.98 5.67
N TRP A 10 -0.14 -11.98 6.45
CA TRP A 10 0.93 -11.78 7.44
C TRP A 10 2.27 -11.44 6.79
N ILE A 11 2.65 -12.16 5.73
CA ILE A 11 3.91 -11.91 5.02
C ILE A 11 3.90 -10.51 4.40
N GLY A 12 2.81 -10.15 3.71
CA GLY A 12 2.63 -8.80 3.17
C GLY A 12 2.67 -7.74 4.26
N GLY A 13 1.92 -7.94 5.34
CA GLY A 13 1.87 -7.05 6.50
C GLY A 13 3.23 -6.81 7.13
N ALA A 14 4.01 -7.88 7.35
CA ALA A 14 5.38 -7.78 7.85
C ALA A 14 6.26 -6.93 6.94
N ALA A 15 6.16 -7.13 5.62
CA ALA A 15 6.93 -6.35 4.64
C ALA A 15 6.55 -4.86 4.69
N PHE A 16 5.27 -4.52 4.72
CA PHE A 16 4.80 -3.14 4.86
C PHE A 16 5.24 -2.51 6.18
N VAL A 17 5.20 -3.24 7.29
CA VAL A 17 5.66 -2.77 8.61
C VAL A 17 7.15 -2.46 8.58
N VAL A 18 7.98 -3.41 8.13
CA VAL A 18 9.44 -3.25 8.09
C VAL A 18 9.83 -2.07 7.22
N VAL A 19 9.28 -1.98 6.00
CA VAL A 19 9.59 -0.88 5.08
C VAL A 19 9.13 0.46 5.66
N SER A 20 7.90 0.55 6.18
CA SER A 20 7.38 1.80 6.75
C SER A 20 8.19 2.25 7.96
N LEU A 21 8.58 1.33 8.85
CA LEU A 21 9.43 1.64 10.01
C LEU A 21 10.82 2.13 9.58
N LEU A 22 11.48 1.43 8.65
CA LEU A 22 12.80 1.84 8.16
C LEU A 22 12.75 3.22 7.50
N MET A 23 11.69 3.50 6.74
CA MET A 23 11.49 4.82 6.13
C MET A 23 11.21 5.90 7.17
N LEU A 24 10.42 5.62 8.21
CA LEU A 24 10.16 6.54 9.33
C LEU A 24 11.43 6.82 10.16
N VAL A 25 12.24 5.80 10.45
CA VAL A 25 13.55 5.95 11.12
C VAL A 25 14.50 6.78 10.28
N ARG A 26 14.45 6.64 8.95
CA ARG A 26 15.20 7.52 8.06
C ARG A 26 14.65 8.95 8.07
N ALA A 27 13.34 9.12 8.07
CA ALA A 27 12.69 10.43 8.10
C ALA A 27 13.00 11.22 9.38
N SER A 28 13.16 10.53 10.52
CA SER A 28 13.58 11.16 11.78
C SER A 28 15.07 11.55 11.82
N GLY A 29 15.84 11.20 10.78
CA GLY A 29 17.26 11.53 10.67
C GLY A 29 18.20 10.61 11.45
N LEU A 30 17.66 9.59 12.14
CA LEU A 30 18.43 8.63 12.94
C LEU A 30 19.29 7.69 12.09
N TRP A 31 18.85 7.37 10.86
CA TRP A 31 19.57 6.47 9.96
C TRP A 31 19.53 6.98 8.52
N ARG A 32 20.69 7.11 7.87
CA ARG A 32 20.82 7.77 6.55
C ARG A 32 21.24 6.84 5.41
N TRP A 33 20.97 5.54 5.51
CA TRP A 33 21.42 4.62 4.47
C TRP A 33 20.75 4.91 3.11
N GLN A 34 21.55 5.07 2.07
CA GLN A 34 21.12 5.47 0.72
C GLN A 34 20.16 4.49 0.03
N TRP A 35 20.11 3.23 0.50
CA TRP A 35 19.26 2.19 -0.07
C TRP A 35 17.82 2.20 0.47
N ILE A 36 17.57 2.81 1.65
CA ILE A 36 16.24 2.80 2.29
C ILE A 36 15.13 3.34 1.36
N PRO A 37 15.31 4.43 0.58
CA PRO A 37 14.28 4.90 -0.35
C PRO A 37 13.87 3.86 -1.41
N TRP A 38 14.75 2.93 -1.76
CA TRP A 38 14.48 1.88 -2.76
C TRP A 38 13.62 0.74 -2.22
N LEU A 39 13.43 0.66 -0.90
CA LEU A 39 12.60 -0.37 -0.27
C LEU A 39 11.13 -0.24 -0.65
N LEU A 40 10.60 0.97 -0.79
CA LEU A 40 9.21 1.19 -1.18
C LEU A 40 8.92 0.74 -2.62
N PRO A 41 9.71 1.17 -3.64
CA PRO A 41 9.60 0.60 -4.98
C PRO A 41 9.72 -0.92 -4.99
N ALA A 42 10.69 -1.48 -4.27
CA ALA A 42 10.91 -2.92 -4.20
C ALA A 42 9.71 -3.66 -3.59
N LEU A 43 9.13 -3.12 -2.51
CA LEU A 43 7.93 -3.64 -1.88
C LEU A 43 6.75 -3.66 -2.86
N PHE A 44 6.52 -2.56 -3.56
CA PHE A 44 5.40 -2.42 -4.49
C PHE A 44 5.54 -3.31 -5.73
N VAL A 45 6.75 -3.38 -6.29
CA VAL A 45 7.05 -4.31 -7.40
C VAL A 45 6.91 -5.75 -6.93
N GLY A 46 7.44 -6.08 -5.74
CA GLY A 46 7.34 -7.42 -5.15
C GLY A 46 5.89 -7.84 -4.94
N TYR A 47 5.08 -6.97 -4.33
CA TYR A 47 3.64 -7.19 -4.15
C TYR A 47 2.93 -7.41 -5.48
N GLY A 48 3.22 -6.58 -6.49
CA GLY A 48 2.61 -6.75 -7.80
C GLY A 48 2.99 -8.04 -8.53
N LEU A 49 4.25 -8.49 -8.40
CA LEU A 49 4.68 -9.78 -8.92
C LEU A 49 4.00 -10.95 -8.20
N GLU A 50 3.86 -10.84 -6.88
CA GLU A 50 3.17 -11.81 -6.05
C GLU A 50 1.68 -11.91 -6.42
N SER A 51 0.98 -10.79 -6.64
CA SER A 51 -0.42 -10.81 -7.09
C SER A 51 -0.63 -11.40 -8.49
N VAL A 52 0.39 -11.38 -9.37
CA VAL A 52 0.33 -12.10 -10.67
C VAL A 52 0.59 -13.59 -10.48
N ALA A 53 1.49 -13.93 -9.54
CA ALA A 53 1.77 -15.31 -9.17
C ALA A 53 0.64 -15.94 -8.33
N ASP A 54 -0.34 -15.16 -7.87
CA ASP A 54 -1.46 -15.58 -7.04
C ASP A 54 -2.20 -16.83 -7.56
N VAL A 55 -2.34 -16.94 -8.89
CA VAL A 55 -2.93 -18.11 -9.57
C VAL A 55 -2.08 -19.37 -9.43
N TRP A 56 -0.76 -19.23 -9.36
CA TRP A 56 0.17 -20.35 -9.12
C TRP A 56 0.41 -20.63 -7.63
N ILE A 57 0.11 -19.66 -6.76
CA ILE A 57 0.25 -19.77 -5.31
C ILE A 57 -0.96 -20.51 -4.69
N HIS A 58 -2.17 -20.28 -5.20
CA HIS A 58 -3.41 -20.88 -4.65
C HIS A 58 -3.79 -22.26 -5.23
N GLY A 59 -3.11 -22.74 -6.28
CA GLY A 59 -3.28 -24.11 -6.80
C GLY A 59 -4.71 -24.43 -7.28
N ASP A 60 -5.21 -25.65 -7.00
CA ASP A 60 -6.53 -26.17 -7.43
C ASP A 60 -7.70 -25.71 -6.53
N ALA A 61 -7.44 -24.92 -5.48
CA ALA A 61 -8.47 -24.35 -4.62
C ALA A 61 -9.06 -23.11 -5.30
N VAL A 62 -9.99 -23.32 -6.24
CA VAL A 62 -10.69 -22.25 -6.97
C VAL A 62 -12.03 -21.96 -6.26
N PRO A 63 -12.16 -20.88 -5.46
CA PRO A 63 -13.43 -20.39 -4.95
C PRO A 63 -14.48 -20.22 -6.07
N VAL A 64 -15.77 -20.36 -5.71
CA VAL A 64 -16.89 -20.18 -6.65
C VAL A 64 -16.89 -18.78 -7.31
N ASN A 65 -16.26 -17.78 -6.67
CA ASN A 65 -16.08 -16.41 -7.16
C ASN A 65 -14.63 -16.04 -7.55
N TYR A 66 -13.76 -17.04 -7.76
CA TYR A 66 -12.32 -16.82 -7.97
C TYR A 66 -12.01 -15.81 -9.08
N ALA A 67 -12.77 -15.81 -10.18
CA ALA A 67 -12.56 -14.85 -11.26
C ALA A 67 -12.77 -13.37 -10.84
N ALA A 68 -13.60 -13.08 -9.83
CA ALA A 68 -13.76 -11.73 -9.29
C ALA A 68 -12.64 -11.38 -8.30
N GLU A 69 -12.26 -12.33 -7.45
CA GLU A 69 -11.19 -12.21 -6.46
C GLU A 69 -9.81 -12.07 -7.12
N THR A 70 -9.48 -12.92 -8.10
CA THR A 70 -8.27 -12.81 -8.92
C THR A 70 -8.22 -11.47 -9.65
N ARG A 71 -9.34 -10.96 -10.17
CA ARG A 71 -9.37 -9.63 -10.82
C ARG A 71 -9.07 -8.51 -9.81
N GLN A 72 -9.55 -8.63 -8.59
CA GLN A 72 -9.28 -7.68 -7.52
C GLN A 72 -7.80 -7.70 -7.12
N HIS A 73 -7.22 -8.89 -6.94
CA HIS A 73 -5.80 -9.05 -6.63
C HIS A 73 -4.91 -8.54 -7.78
N LEU A 74 -5.23 -8.86 -9.03
CA LEU A 74 -4.52 -8.34 -10.20
C LEU A 74 -4.62 -6.82 -10.32
N LEU A 75 -5.77 -6.22 -9.99
CA LEU A 75 -5.93 -4.77 -10.00
C LEU A 75 -5.11 -4.11 -8.89
N GLN A 76 -5.13 -4.66 -7.67
CA GLN A 76 -4.31 -4.20 -6.54
C GLN A 76 -2.82 -4.32 -6.87
N GLY A 77 -2.37 -5.52 -7.20
CA GLY A 77 -0.98 -5.82 -7.52
C GLY A 77 -0.48 -5.06 -8.73
N GLY A 78 -1.25 -5.01 -9.82
CA GLY A 78 -0.89 -4.24 -11.01
C GLY A 78 -0.74 -2.75 -10.74
N SER A 79 -1.65 -2.17 -9.93
CA SER A 79 -1.56 -0.76 -9.56
C SER A 79 -0.31 -0.45 -8.74
N LEU A 80 0.00 -1.30 -7.75
CA LEU A 80 1.20 -1.16 -6.92
C LEU A 80 2.47 -1.41 -7.74
N PHE A 81 2.50 -2.43 -8.60
CA PHE A 81 3.62 -2.69 -9.51
C PHE A 81 3.98 -1.44 -10.32
N VAL A 82 3.00 -0.85 -11.00
CA VAL A 82 3.20 0.35 -11.81
C VAL A 82 3.71 1.50 -10.95
N ALA A 83 3.12 1.73 -9.77
CA ALA A 83 3.60 2.77 -8.86
C ALA A 83 5.04 2.51 -8.37
N GLY A 84 5.41 1.26 -8.10
CA GLY A 84 6.75 0.87 -7.70
C GLY A 84 7.77 1.14 -8.81
N VAL A 85 7.46 0.76 -10.05
CA VAL A 85 8.31 1.07 -11.22
C VAL A 85 8.45 2.59 -11.42
N VAL A 86 7.34 3.34 -11.36
CA VAL A 86 7.36 4.80 -11.52
C VAL A 86 8.17 5.45 -10.40
N GLU A 87 7.98 5.05 -9.15
CA GLU A 87 8.74 5.59 -8.01
C GLU A 87 10.24 5.26 -8.14
N ALA A 88 10.62 4.06 -8.58
CA ALA A 88 12.01 3.72 -8.88
C ALA A 88 12.61 4.62 -9.96
N LEU A 89 11.87 4.90 -11.04
CA LEU A 89 12.31 5.78 -12.12
C LEU A 89 12.39 7.25 -11.69
N VAL A 90 11.51 7.70 -10.78
CA VAL A 90 11.59 9.02 -10.15
C VAL A 90 12.83 9.11 -9.25
N LEU A 91 13.08 8.11 -8.41
CA LEU A 91 14.25 8.04 -7.54
C LEU A 91 15.56 7.99 -8.33
N SER A 92 15.57 7.31 -9.48
CA SER A 92 16.73 7.26 -10.37
C SER A 92 16.94 8.54 -11.20
N GLY A 93 16.05 9.54 -11.07
CA GLY A 93 16.11 10.78 -11.86
C GLY A 93 15.71 10.62 -13.34
N ARG A 94 15.18 9.46 -13.75
CA ARG A 94 14.72 9.23 -15.15
C ARG A 94 13.36 9.86 -15.41
N LEU A 95 12.52 10.00 -14.39
CA LEU A 95 11.26 10.73 -14.43
C LEU A 95 11.35 11.97 -13.53
N SER A 96 11.52 13.14 -14.14
CA SER A 96 11.73 14.41 -13.43
C SER A 96 10.46 15.23 -13.24
N THR A 97 9.41 14.98 -14.04
CA THR A 97 8.16 15.76 -13.96
C THR A 97 7.42 15.46 -12.64
N PRO A 98 6.99 16.47 -11.86
CA PRO A 98 6.34 16.27 -10.56
C PRO A 98 5.07 15.42 -10.60
N ILE A 99 4.40 15.34 -11.75
CA ILE A 99 3.17 14.54 -11.92
C ILE A 99 3.41 13.05 -11.66
N TRP A 100 4.61 12.53 -11.95
CA TRP A 100 4.94 11.11 -11.75
C TRP A 100 4.91 10.71 -10.28
N ARG A 101 5.09 11.66 -9.35
CA ARG A 101 4.99 11.42 -7.90
C ARG A 101 3.55 11.12 -7.44
N LEU A 102 2.54 11.36 -8.29
CA LEU A 102 1.15 10.98 -8.00
C LEU A 102 0.89 9.48 -8.21
N ALA A 103 1.82 8.73 -8.81
CA ALA A 103 1.63 7.29 -9.02
C ALA A 103 1.40 6.51 -7.71
N VAL A 104 2.22 6.77 -6.69
CA VAL A 104 2.09 6.15 -5.36
C VAL A 104 0.72 6.42 -4.71
N PRO A 105 0.28 7.68 -4.50
CA PRO A 105 -1.01 7.93 -3.86
C PRO A 105 -2.20 7.41 -4.69
N MET A 106 -2.09 7.38 -6.02
CA MET A 106 -3.14 6.79 -6.88
C MET A 106 -3.21 5.28 -6.74
N ALA A 107 -2.08 4.58 -6.73
CA ALA A 107 -2.08 3.13 -6.47
C ALA A 107 -2.65 2.80 -5.10
N LEU A 108 -2.24 3.51 -4.05
CA LEU A 108 -2.80 3.32 -2.70
C LEU A 108 -4.32 3.53 -2.65
N ALA A 109 -4.85 4.53 -3.36
CA ALA A 109 -6.29 4.78 -3.44
C ALA A 109 -7.04 3.68 -4.22
N VAL A 110 -6.46 3.16 -5.31
CA VAL A 110 -7.01 2.02 -6.05
C VAL A 110 -7.03 0.78 -5.17
N THR A 111 -5.91 0.45 -4.52
CA THR A 111 -5.82 -0.69 -3.60
C THR A 111 -6.83 -0.58 -2.45
N ALA A 112 -6.99 0.62 -1.87
CA ALA A 112 -7.97 0.90 -0.83
C ALA A 112 -9.41 0.65 -1.31
N THR A 113 -9.72 1.07 -2.54
CA THR A 113 -11.04 0.88 -3.16
C THR A 113 -11.34 -0.60 -3.35
N VAL A 114 -10.35 -1.38 -3.79
CA VAL A 114 -10.50 -2.82 -3.93
C VAL A 114 -10.74 -3.49 -2.58
N PHE A 115 -9.98 -3.15 -1.52
CA PHE A 115 -10.24 -3.69 -0.17
C PHE A 115 -11.64 -3.33 0.34
N ALA A 116 -12.11 -2.11 0.10
CA ALA A 116 -13.46 -1.68 0.50
C ALA A 116 -14.56 -2.49 -0.21
N ALA A 117 -14.38 -2.80 -1.50
CA ALA A 117 -15.31 -3.59 -2.29
C ALA A 117 -15.20 -5.10 -1.99
N HIS A 118 -13.99 -5.61 -1.75
CA HIS A 118 -13.73 -7.01 -1.44
C HIS A 118 -14.40 -7.43 -0.12
N ALA A 119 -14.44 -6.53 0.87
CA ALA A 119 -15.18 -6.72 2.12
C ALA A 119 -16.64 -7.20 1.89
N GLN A 120 -17.27 -6.85 0.76
CA GLN A 120 -18.69 -7.13 0.53
C GLN A 120 -19.00 -8.55 0.02
N HIS A 121 -17.99 -9.36 -0.33
CA HIS A 121 -18.19 -10.58 -1.15
C HIS A 121 -17.83 -11.91 -0.49
N GLY A 122 -17.48 -11.95 0.81
CA GLY A 122 -17.25 -13.22 1.49
C GLY A 122 -18.53 -14.07 1.54
N GLY A 123 -18.40 -15.35 1.22
CA GLY A 123 -19.49 -16.31 1.16
C GLY A 123 -19.50 -17.29 2.33
N SER A 124 -19.27 -16.84 3.57
CA SER A 124 -19.40 -17.74 4.73
C SER A 124 -20.83 -17.80 5.23
N ALA A 125 -21.31 -19.01 5.56
CA ALA A 125 -22.61 -19.23 6.19
C ALA A 125 -22.69 -18.64 7.62
N ASP A 126 -21.53 -18.38 8.24
CA ASP A 126 -21.42 -17.72 9.54
C ASP A 126 -21.36 -16.20 9.38
N ALA A 127 -22.40 -15.52 9.89
CA ALA A 127 -22.51 -14.06 9.85
C ALA A 127 -21.46 -13.34 10.71
N ALA A 128 -20.99 -13.97 11.80
CA ALA A 128 -19.94 -13.40 12.66
C ALA A 128 -18.57 -13.44 11.96
N ALA A 129 -18.27 -14.56 11.28
CA ALA A 129 -17.09 -14.71 10.44
C ALA A 129 -17.07 -13.66 9.31
N MET A 130 -18.21 -13.48 8.63
CA MET A 130 -18.38 -12.45 7.61
C MET A 130 -18.15 -11.03 8.13
N ALA A 131 -18.70 -10.72 9.30
CA ALA A 131 -18.57 -9.40 9.92
C ALA A 131 -17.12 -9.08 10.28
N LEU A 132 -16.36 -10.06 10.81
CA LEU A 132 -14.95 -9.88 11.14
C LEU A 132 -14.11 -9.56 9.89
N MET A 133 -14.27 -10.37 8.85
CA MET A 133 -13.59 -10.19 7.56
C MET A 133 -13.89 -8.82 6.95
N GLN A 134 -15.15 -8.39 7.01
CA GLN A 134 -15.58 -7.05 6.59
C GLN A 134 -14.89 -5.93 7.34
N VAL A 135 -14.82 -6.03 8.68
CA VAL A 135 -14.19 -5.01 9.52
C VAL A 135 -12.69 -4.94 9.23
N GLN A 136 -12.02 -6.07 9.08
CA GLN A 136 -10.58 -6.12 8.75
C GLN A 136 -10.30 -5.44 7.40
N HIS A 137 -11.02 -5.81 6.35
CA HIS A 137 -10.85 -5.25 5.01
C HIS A 137 -11.21 -3.75 4.93
N ARG A 138 -12.24 -3.30 5.66
CA ARG A 138 -12.54 -1.87 5.78
C ARG A 138 -11.46 -1.12 6.53
N GLY A 139 -10.89 -1.72 7.57
CA GLY A 139 -9.72 -1.18 8.28
C GLY A 139 -8.54 -0.98 7.34
N PHE A 140 -8.23 -1.98 6.51
CA PHE A 140 -7.20 -1.88 5.47
C PHE A 140 -7.46 -0.73 4.50
N ALA A 141 -8.70 -0.65 3.98
CA ALA A 141 -9.10 0.41 3.05
C ALA A 141 -8.96 1.81 3.67
N ILE A 142 -9.40 2.02 4.91
CA ILE A 142 -9.30 3.31 5.61
C ILE A 142 -7.84 3.71 5.78
N ALA A 143 -6.98 2.79 6.21
CA ALA A 143 -5.55 3.04 6.38
C ALA A 143 -4.90 3.44 5.04
N LEU A 144 -5.17 2.71 3.97
CA LEU A 144 -4.64 3.00 2.63
C LEU A 144 -5.19 4.31 2.04
N PHE A 145 -6.48 4.62 2.19
CA PHE A 145 -7.03 5.91 1.77
C PHE A 145 -6.40 7.07 2.52
N THR A 146 -6.16 6.90 3.83
CA THR A 146 -5.49 7.92 4.65
C THR A 146 -4.04 8.13 4.17
N ALA A 147 -3.31 7.05 3.88
CA ALA A 147 -1.97 7.13 3.30
C ALA A 147 -1.97 7.80 1.93
N ALA A 148 -2.91 7.42 1.05
CA ALA A 148 -3.09 8.01 -0.27
C ALA A 148 -3.37 9.51 -0.21
N ALA A 149 -4.31 9.92 0.65
CA ALA A 149 -4.68 11.32 0.83
C ALA A 149 -3.50 12.14 1.38
N ALA A 150 -2.80 11.64 2.40
CA ALA A 150 -1.64 12.31 2.97
C ALA A 150 -0.49 12.46 1.96
N ARG A 151 -0.18 11.40 1.21
CA ARG A 151 0.86 11.43 0.15
C ARG A 151 0.44 12.34 -1.02
N GLY A 152 -0.82 12.29 -1.43
CA GLY A 152 -1.36 13.16 -2.47
C GLY A 152 -1.28 14.63 -2.08
N ALA A 153 -1.67 14.97 -0.85
CA ALA A 153 -1.57 16.32 -0.31
C ALA A 153 -0.12 16.81 -0.29
N GLU A 154 0.83 15.97 0.16
CA GLU A 154 2.26 16.27 0.16
C GLU A 154 2.81 16.62 -1.23
N VAL A 155 2.47 15.81 -2.23
CA VAL A 155 2.86 16.07 -3.63
C VAL A 155 2.26 17.37 -4.16
N LEU A 156 0.98 17.62 -3.90
CA LEU A 156 0.28 18.83 -4.38
C LEU A 156 0.78 20.11 -3.70
N MET A 157 1.04 20.05 -2.38
CA MET A 157 1.59 21.17 -1.62
C MET A 157 3.00 21.52 -2.08
N THR A 158 3.85 20.52 -2.31
CA THR A 158 5.23 20.70 -2.80
C THR A 158 5.22 21.34 -4.20
N ARG A 159 4.32 20.88 -5.08
CA ARG A 159 4.17 21.43 -6.43
C ARG A 159 3.69 22.90 -6.40
N SER A 160 2.74 23.21 -5.53
CA SER A 160 2.23 24.58 -5.33
C SER A 160 3.27 25.52 -4.71
N ALA A 161 4.16 25.00 -3.85
CA ALA A 161 5.28 25.76 -3.30
C ALA A 161 6.35 26.06 -4.35
N ALA A 162 6.69 25.08 -5.20
CA ALA A 162 7.64 25.27 -6.30
C ALA A 162 7.15 26.31 -7.33
N SER A 163 5.86 26.34 -7.63
CA SER A 163 5.27 27.34 -8.54
C SER A 163 5.20 28.76 -7.94
N ARG A 164 5.25 28.89 -6.60
CA ARG A 164 5.17 30.19 -5.90
C ARG A 164 6.53 30.82 -5.62
N HIS A 165 7.62 30.07 -5.71
CA HIS A 165 8.97 30.62 -5.59
C HIS A 165 9.40 31.23 -6.93
N ALA A 166 8.97 32.47 -7.17
CA ALA A 166 9.64 33.38 -8.09
C ALA A 166 11.10 33.61 -7.60
N PRO A 167 12.06 33.89 -8.50
CA PRO A 167 13.44 34.14 -8.12
C PRO A 167 13.51 35.32 -7.14
N GLY A 168 13.84 35.05 -5.87
CA GLY A 168 14.02 36.06 -4.82
C GLY A 168 13.31 35.79 -3.47
N ALA A 169 12.40 34.81 -3.38
CA ALA A 169 11.74 34.49 -2.11
C ALA A 169 12.62 33.58 -1.24
N THR A 170 13.10 34.08 -0.10
CA THR A 170 13.81 33.29 0.92
C THR A 170 12.83 32.36 1.62
N ALA A 171 12.88 31.08 1.27
CA ALA A 171 12.06 30.04 1.90
C ALA A 171 12.41 29.93 3.38
N SER A 172 11.43 30.12 4.28
CA SER A 172 11.53 29.60 5.64
C SER A 172 11.60 28.07 5.56
N GLN A 173 12.73 27.50 5.97
CA GLN A 173 13.12 26.10 5.76
C GLN A 173 12.32 25.08 6.59
N ASP A 174 11.44 25.51 7.50
CA ASP A 174 11.09 24.67 8.66
C ASP A 174 9.75 23.93 8.64
N SER A 175 8.79 24.31 7.77
CA SER A 175 7.39 23.85 7.93
C SER A 175 6.87 22.75 6.98
N PRO A 176 7.34 22.55 5.72
CA PRO A 176 6.86 21.45 4.87
C PRO A 176 7.55 20.10 5.13
N ALA A 177 8.74 20.10 5.76
CA ALA A 177 9.56 18.90 5.89
C ALA A 177 8.96 17.84 6.84
N ARG A 178 8.29 18.26 7.93
CA ARG A 178 7.74 17.33 8.94
C ARG A 178 6.50 16.57 8.48
N LEU A 179 5.73 17.13 7.54
CA LEU A 179 4.55 16.46 6.97
C LEU A 179 4.90 15.54 5.80
N ARG A 180 6.12 15.63 5.26
CA ARG A 180 6.48 14.98 4.01
C ARG A 180 6.36 13.45 4.07
N ASP A 181 6.69 12.90 5.23
CA ASP A 181 6.77 11.47 5.45
C ASP A 181 5.63 10.96 6.36
N ALA A 182 4.68 11.83 6.72
CA ALA A 182 3.56 11.51 7.61
C ALA A 182 2.62 10.43 7.05
N TRP A 183 2.56 10.29 5.73
CA TRP A 183 1.79 9.25 5.03
C TRP A 183 2.31 7.83 5.26
N LEU A 184 3.53 7.67 5.77
CA LEU A 184 4.08 6.36 6.16
C LEU A 184 3.44 5.80 7.44
N LEU A 185 2.88 6.65 8.30
CA LEU A 185 2.19 6.21 9.52
C LEU A 185 0.91 5.41 9.19
N PRO A 186 -0.04 5.92 8.38
CA PRO A 186 -1.18 5.10 7.98
C PRO A 186 -0.77 3.88 7.14
N LEU A 187 0.35 3.92 6.41
CA LEU A 187 0.88 2.73 5.72
C LEU A 187 1.41 1.67 6.71
N LEU A 188 2.08 2.11 7.79
CA LEU A 188 2.48 1.24 8.90
C LEU A 188 1.25 0.62 9.57
N ILE A 189 0.21 1.42 9.83
CA ILE A 189 -1.06 0.92 10.38
C ILE A 189 -1.68 -0.13 9.47
N PHE A 190 -1.69 0.09 8.15
CA PHE A 190 -2.13 -0.91 7.18
C PHE A 190 -1.35 -2.23 7.33
N GLY A 191 -0.02 -2.18 7.38
CA GLY A 191 0.81 -3.38 7.59
C GLY A 191 0.54 -4.09 8.92
N LEU A 192 0.35 -3.33 10.00
CA LEU A 192 -0.02 -3.88 11.32
C LEU A 192 -1.40 -4.54 11.30
N LEU A 193 -2.38 -3.93 10.65
CA LEU A 193 -3.71 -4.51 10.49
C LEU A 193 -3.63 -5.83 9.71
N MET A 194 -2.83 -5.89 8.64
CA MET A 194 -2.59 -7.13 7.89
C MET A 194 -1.93 -8.23 8.74
N LEU A 195 -1.00 -7.89 9.63
CA LEU A 195 -0.42 -8.86 10.57
C LEU A 195 -1.44 -9.43 11.57
N THR A 196 -2.50 -8.69 11.85
CA THR A 196 -3.61 -9.13 12.69
C THR A 196 -4.78 -9.72 11.90
N TYR A 197 -4.60 -9.91 10.59
CA TYR A 197 -5.59 -10.57 9.76
C TYR A 197 -5.75 -12.02 10.19
N THR A 198 -6.98 -12.50 10.21
CA THR A 198 -7.32 -13.84 10.68
C THR A 198 -8.54 -14.35 9.93
N GLU A 199 -8.43 -15.54 9.36
CA GLU A 199 -9.57 -16.19 8.70
C GLU A 199 -10.34 -17.02 9.73
N PRO A 200 -11.65 -16.80 9.90
CA PRO A 200 -12.46 -17.62 10.78
C PRO A 200 -12.45 -19.07 10.31
N ALA A 201 -12.09 -20.00 11.19
CA ALA A 201 -12.12 -21.43 10.86
C ALA A 201 -13.53 -21.83 10.40
N MET A 202 -13.66 -22.29 9.15
CA MET A 202 -14.89 -22.88 8.66
C MET A 202 -15.17 -24.12 9.49
N ARG A 203 -16.11 -24.03 10.44
CA ARG A 203 -16.62 -25.22 11.12
C ARG A 203 -17.37 -26.03 10.08
N HIS A 204 -16.76 -27.13 9.64
CA HIS A 204 -17.50 -28.19 8.95
C HIS A 204 -18.52 -28.75 9.96
N SER A 205 -19.77 -28.33 9.83
CA SER A 205 -20.93 -28.95 10.48
C SER A 205 -21.39 -30.16 9.67
#